data_AF-A0A9X1DBJ2-F1
#
_entry.id   AF-A0A9X1DBJ2-F1
#
_cell.length_a   1.000
_cell.length_b   1.000
_cell.length_c   1.000
_cell.angle_alpha   90.00
_cell.angle_beta   90.00
_cell.angle_gamma   90.00
#
_symmetry.space_group_name_H-M   'P 1'
#
loop_
_entity.id
_entity.type
_entity.pdbx_description
1 polymer ?
#
loop_
_entity_poly.entity_id
_entity_poly.type
_entity_poly.pdbx_seq_one_letter_code
_entity_poly.pdbx_strand_id
1 'polypeptide(L)' 'MNMKPIVTIALCAAVFPLPGCVARTAYHVATAPVKVASKAADWATVSGDEADRNRGRVLRRKCQERYDEYYCTKD' A
#
# COMPACT_ATOMS: atom_id res chain seq x y z
N MET A 1 -44.71 5.02 -5.27
CA MET A 1 -43.28 5.41 -5.27
C MET A 1 -42.66 4.89 -6.54
N ASN A 2 -42.24 5.79 -7.44
CA ASN A 2 -41.72 5.42 -8.76
C ASN A 2 -40.24 5.04 -8.60
N MET A 3 -39.92 3.74 -8.65
CA MET A 3 -38.57 3.19 -8.35
C MET A 3 -37.57 3.34 -9.51
N LYS A 4 -38.07 3.77 -10.67
CA LYS A 4 -37.31 3.93 -11.92
C LYS A 4 -36.09 4.87 -11.83
N PRO A 5 -36.14 6.07 -11.21
CA PRO A 5 -35.00 7.00 -11.20
C PRO A 5 -33.86 6.51 -10.29
N ILE A 6 -34.17 5.74 -9.24
CA ILE A 6 -33.17 5.19 -8.31
C ILE A 6 -32.33 4.13 -9.02
N VAL A 7 -32.96 3.30 -9.85
CA VAL A 7 -32.28 2.25 -10.62
C VAL A 7 -31.36 2.83 -11.70
N THR A 8 -31.78 3.90 -12.39
CA THR A 8 -30.92 4.57 -13.40
C THR A 8 -29.72 5.27 -12.78
N ILE A 9 -29.87 5.91 -11.62
CA ILE A 9 -28.75 6.57 -10.93
C ILE A 9 -27.73 5.52 -10.42
N ALA A 10 -28.21 4.41 -9.85
CA ALA A 10 -27.34 3.33 -9.40
C ALA A 10 -26.55 2.67 -10.55
N LEU A 11 -27.18 2.52 -11.72
CA LEU A 11 -26.53 1.97 -12.92
C LEU A 11 -25.41 2.91 -13.45
N CYS A 12 -25.65 4.21 -13.50
CA CYS A 12 -24.64 5.18 -13.93
C CYS A 12 -23.46 5.27 -12.94
N ALA A 13 -23.72 5.15 -11.63
CA ALA A 13 -22.68 5.16 -10.60
C ALA A 13 -21.73 3.94 -10.70
N ALA A 14 -22.22 2.80 -11.18
CA ALA A 14 -21.42 1.59 -11.33
C ALA A 14 -20.46 1.63 -12.54
N VAL A 15 -20.74 2.45 -13.56
CA VAL A 15 -19.94 2.54 -14.80
C VAL A 15 -18.83 3.59 -14.70
N PHE A 16 -19.01 4.60 -13.85
CA PHE A 16 -18.05 5.70 -13.67
C PHE A 16 -16.66 5.34 -13.10
N PRO A 17 -16.47 4.32 -12.23
CA PRO A 17 -15.14 3.98 -11.70
C PRO A 17 -14.29 3.10 -12.63
N LEU A 18 -14.87 2.53 -13.69
CA LEU A 18 -14.17 1.72 -14.70
C LEU A 18 -12.96 2.45 -15.34
N PRO A 19 -13.07 3.72 -15.80
CA PRO A 19 -11.91 4.47 -16.28
C PRO A 19 -10.86 4.73 -15.18
N GLY A 20 -11.27 4.80 -13.91
CA GLY A 20 -10.38 4.97 -12.77
C GLY A 20 -9.43 3.79 -12.56
N CYS A 21 -9.87 2.56 -12.88
CA CYS A 21 -9.01 1.38 -12.83
C CYS A 21 -7.91 1.43 -13.91
N VAL A 22 -8.28 1.78 -15.14
CA VAL A 22 -7.31 1.87 -16.26
C VAL A 22 -6.30 2.98 -16.01
N ALA A 23 -6.75 4.17 -15.60
CA ALA A 23 -5.86 5.28 -15.25
C ALA A 23 -4.88 4.93 -14.12
N ARG A 24 -5.35 4.19 -13.09
CA ARG A 24 -4.50 3.77 -11.98
C ARG A 24 -3.46 2.73 -12.40
N THR A 25 -3.82 1.78 -13.25
CA THR A 25 -2.86 0.81 -13.80
C THR A 25 -1.79 1.48 -14.66
N ALA A 26 -2.17 2.39 -15.56
CA ALA A 26 -1.22 3.14 -16.38
C ALA A 26 -0.26 3.99 -15.53
N TYR A 27 -0.77 4.63 -14.48
CA TYR A 27 0.05 5.37 -13.52
C TYR A 27 1.03 4.45 -12.77
N HIS A 28 0.58 3.27 -12.35
CA HIS A 28 1.46 2.29 -11.68
C HIS A 28 2.54 1.76 -12.61
N VAL A 29 2.24 1.51 -13.88
CA VAL A 29 3.23 1.07 -14.88
C VAL A 29 4.24 2.19 -15.18
N ALA A 30 3.77 3.43 -15.35
CA ALA A 30 4.65 4.58 -15.58
C ALA A 30 5.57 4.86 -14.37
N THR A 31 5.08 4.65 -13.14
CA THR A 31 5.87 4.88 -11.92
C THR A 31 6.62 3.64 -11.42
N ALA A 32 6.37 2.46 -12.00
CA ALA A 32 7.06 1.21 -11.66
C ALA A 32 8.59 1.31 -11.79
N PRO A 33 9.18 1.79 -12.92
CA PRO A 33 10.63 1.81 -13.07
C PRO A 33 11.30 2.72 -12.04
N VAL A 34 10.72 3.89 -11.74
CA VAL A 34 11.25 4.82 -10.73
C VAL A 34 11.29 4.17 -9.34
N LYS A 35 10.22 3.46 -8.96
CA LYS A 35 10.13 2.76 -7.66
C LYS A 35 11.08 1.57 -7.55
N VAL A 36 11.28 0.84 -8.65
CA VAL A 36 12.22 -0.29 -8.68
C VAL A 36 13.65 0.23 -8.60
N ALA A 37 13.98 1.28 -9.37
CA ALA A 37 15.30 1.90 -9.35
C ALA A 37 15.63 2.49 -7.96
N SER A 38 14.70 3.20 -7.33
CA SER A 38 14.92 3.77 -6.00
C SER A 38 15.15 2.67 -4.95
N LYS A 39 14.38 1.58 -5.00
CA LYS A 39 14.59 0.42 -4.12
C LYS A 39 15.92 -0.28 -4.36
N ALA A 40 16.33 -0.41 -5.62
CA ALA A 40 17.62 -1.01 -5.96
C ALA A 40 18.79 -0.16 -5.45
N ALA A 41 18.69 1.17 -5.54
CA ALA A 41 19.69 2.08 -4.99
C ALA A 41 19.76 2.01 -3.45
N ASP A 42 18.62 1.94 -2.76
CA ASP A 42 18.59 1.78 -1.30
C ASP A 42 19.19 0.44 -0.85
N TRP A 43 18.92 -0.65 -1.57
CA TRP A 43 19.56 -1.94 -1.31
C TRP A 43 21.06 -1.95 -1.59
N ALA A 44 21.52 -1.14 -2.54
CA ALA A 44 22.94 -1.01 -2.85
C ALA A 44 23.69 -0.12 -1.83
N THR A 45 22.99 0.74 -1.08
CA THR A 45 23.61 1.77 -0.23
C THR A 45 23.41 1.54 1.27
N VAL A 46 22.38 0.82 1.71
CA VAL A 46 22.17 0.48 3.12
C VAL A 46 22.84 -0.86 3.45
N SER A 47 23.75 -0.87 4.42
CA SER A 47 24.36 -2.11 4.92
C SER A 47 23.34 -2.94 5.72
N GLY A 48 23.41 -4.27 5.59
CA GLY A 48 22.47 -5.19 6.26
C GLY A 48 22.41 -5.00 7.78
N ASP A 49 23.56 -4.69 8.40
CA ASP A 49 23.70 -4.49 9.84
C ASP A 49 22.90 -3.28 10.37
N GLU A 50 22.90 -2.15 9.65
CA GLU A 50 22.14 -0.97 10.07
C GLU A 50 20.64 -1.15 9.80
N ALA A 51 20.28 -1.87 8.73
CA ALA A 51 18.89 -2.22 8.43
C ALA A 51 18.28 -3.08 9.55
N ASP A 52 19.02 -4.07 10.05
CA ASP A 52 18.54 -4.96 11.11
C ASP A 52 18.43 -4.25 12.47
N ARG A 53 19.38 -3.38 12.82
CA ARG A 53 19.26 -2.53 14.02
C ARG A 53 18.03 -1.62 13.96
N ASN A 54 17.79 -0.99 12.81
CA ASN A 54 16.63 -0.14 12.65
C ASN A 54 15.32 -0.93 12.69
N ARG A 55 15.30 -2.13 12.08
CA ARG A 55 14.15 -3.04 12.13
C ARG A 55 13.81 -3.44 13.56
N GLY A 56 14.81 -3.76 14.38
CA GLY A 56 14.63 -4.04 15.81
C GLY A 56 14.05 -2.84 16.58
N ARG A 57 14.54 -1.62 16.33
CA ARG A 57 13.96 -0.40 16.93
C ARG A 57 12.50 -0.20 16.55
N VAL A 58 12.16 -0.41 15.27
CA VAL A 58 10.79 -0.28 14.77
C VAL A 58 9.87 -1.34 15.36
N LEU A 59 10.32 -2.59 15.50
CA LEU A 59 9.54 -3.65 16.13
C LEU A 59 9.25 -3.33 17.60
N ARG A 60 10.26 -2.92 18.37
CA ARG A 60 10.06 -2.49 19.77
C ARG A 60 9.06 -1.34 19.88
N ARG A 61 9.20 -0.33 19.02
CA ARG A 61 8.26 0.81 18.99
C ARG A 61 6.84 0.35 18.62
N LYS A 62 6.70 -0.51 17.62
CA LYS A 62 5.41 -1.06 17.21
C LYS A 62 4.76 -1.86 18.34
N CYS A 63 5.53 -2.68 19.04
CA CYS A 63 5.06 -3.44 20.20
C CYS A 63 4.65 -2.56 21.37
N GLN A 64 5.33 -1.41 21.54
CA GLN A 64 4.96 -0.42 22.54
C GLN A 64 3.70 0.37 22.15
N GLU A 65 3.51 0.69 20.87
CA GLU A 65 2.37 1.45 20.35
C GLU A 65 1.11 0.58 20.20
N ARG A 66 1.29 -0.64 19.68
CA ARG A 66 0.26 -1.65 19.51
C ARG A 66 0.87 -3.01 19.80
N TYR A 67 0.53 -3.55 20.96
CA TYR A 67 0.91 -4.90 21.32
C TYR A 67 0.22 -5.92 20.41
N ASP A 68 1.01 -6.70 19.68
CA ASP A 68 0.57 -7.87 18.93
C ASP A 68 1.39 -9.05 19.45
N GLU A 69 0.72 -9.97 20.13
CA GLU A 69 1.34 -11.11 20.82
C GLU A 69 2.25 -11.94 19.89
N TYR A 70 1.88 -12.07 18.61
CA TYR A 70 2.68 -12.82 17.65
C TYR A 70 3.95 -12.09 17.20
N TYR A 71 4.01 -10.76 17.29
CA TYR A 71 5.19 -9.99 16.89
C TYR A 71 6.04 -9.51 18.06
N CYS A 72 5.48 -9.46 19.27
CA CYS A 72 6.12 -8.83 20.44
C CYS A 72 6.67 -9.82 21.47
N THR A 73 6.33 -11.09 21.32
CA THR A 73 6.69 -12.16 22.26
C THR A 73 7.30 -13.37 21.57
N LYS A 74 7.49 -13.30 20.24
CA LYS A 74 7.90 -14.43 19.41
C LYS A 74 9.41 -14.54 19.22
N ASP A 75 10.15 -14.10 20.24
CA ASP A 75 11.61 -14.19 20.34
C ASP A 75 11.99 -15.34 21.29
#